data_AF-A0A7C8ITF0-F1
#
_entry.id   AF-A0A7C8ITF0-F1
#
_cell.length_a   1.000
_cell.length_b   1.000
_cell.length_c   1.000
_cell.angle_alpha   90.00
_cell.angle_beta   90.00
_cell.angle_gamma   90.00
#
_symmetry.space_group_name_H-M   'P 1'
#
loop_
_entity.id
_entity.type
_entity.pdbx_description
1 polymer ?
#
loop_
_entity_poly.entity_id
_entity_poly.type
_entity_poly.pdbx_seq_one_letter_code
_entity_poly.pdbx_strand_id
1 'polypeptide(L)'
;MIARRLLFFLYAVILVGDHAARAAYIPQPHFDWNDTKYLIAFGDSYTFVQGTAGYPNFSFIGSYLPGQFGFPPSTLLSNKIVQNFTGTAEGGPNWIEYLTGCGLELGETLPQDCRVQLWDFAFAGASVSLEYLSRHHDFTIPLVNQTQQYLTWAEPVIGEKLDKSRALVAFWIGINDINDSSKFTNVSFPVFYDELIDATFTQSVHPMYESGYKNFLFINLPPLDRTAANVASETPLPNKKMIGWWDDSLVRHSDMFAIQNGDAKIMVYDANRFLNSVLDNPRHYGIVDTTSYCLDYADPDVQEQPGSHGCLPLDEYFWYNSGHMSSHIHQIMALDIRKFLQEHSK
;
A
#
# COMPACT_ATOMS: atom_id res chain seq x y z
N MET A 1 1.99 -72.79 61.28
CA MET A 1 2.05 -72.84 59.80
C MET A 1 1.23 -71.69 59.25
N ILE A 2 1.88 -70.59 58.86
CA ILE A 2 1.24 -69.40 58.28
C ILE A 2 1.99 -69.08 57.00
N ALA A 3 1.28 -69.13 55.88
CA ALA A 3 1.79 -68.91 54.53
C ALA A 3 1.95 -67.41 54.23
N ARG A 4 3.09 -67.03 53.63
CA ARG A 4 3.36 -65.68 53.11
C ARG A 4 2.98 -65.60 51.63
N ARG A 5 2.15 -64.62 51.28
CA ARG A 5 1.89 -64.17 49.90
C ARG A 5 3.00 -63.21 49.47
N LEU A 6 3.59 -63.42 48.29
CA LEU A 6 4.42 -62.42 47.60
C LEU A 6 3.58 -61.69 46.54
N LEU A 7 3.60 -60.35 46.58
CA LEU A 7 3.12 -59.48 45.50
C LEU A 7 4.23 -59.31 44.45
N PHE A 8 3.88 -59.45 43.18
CA PHE A 8 4.70 -59.06 42.04
C PHE A 8 4.42 -57.59 41.68
N PHE A 9 5.47 -56.77 41.58
CA PHE A 9 5.41 -55.45 40.96
C PHE A 9 6.01 -55.54 39.55
N LEU A 10 5.22 -55.20 38.52
CA LEU A 10 5.72 -54.95 37.16
C LEU A 10 6.33 -53.54 37.10
N TYR A 11 7.56 -53.43 36.61
CA TYR A 11 8.16 -52.16 36.20
C TYR A 11 7.85 -51.92 34.71
N ALA A 12 7.20 -50.80 34.40
CA ALA A 12 7.07 -50.29 33.03
C ALA A 12 8.32 -49.47 32.69
N VAL A 13 9.00 -49.83 31.60
CA VAL A 13 10.12 -49.06 31.04
C VAL A 13 9.55 -47.98 30.12
N ILE A 14 9.73 -46.72 30.47
CA ILE A 14 9.45 -45.59 29.58
C ILE A 14 10.71 -45.36 28.73
N LEU A 15 10.61 -45.65 27.43
CA LEU A 15 11.62 -45.25 26.45
C LEU A 15 11.43 -43.76 26.16
N VAL A 16 12.32 -42.93 26.70
CA VAL A 16 12.46 -41.53 26.28
C VAL A 16 13.25 -41.54 24.98
N GLY A 17 12.56 -41.33 23.85
CA GLY A 17 13.21 -41.14 22.56
C GLY A 17 13.73 -39.72 22.46
N ASP A 18 15.06 -39.55 22.37
CA ASP A 18 15.72 -38.29 22.04
C ASP A 18 15.30 -37.82 20.63
N HIS A 19 14.21 -37.04 20.54
CA HIS A 19 13.94 -36.22 19.37
C HIS A 19 14.71 -34.93 19.54
N ALA A 20 15.98 -34.93 19.11
CA ALA A 20 16.70 -33.70 18.85
C ALA A 20 15.91 -32.90 17.81
N ALA A 21 15.19 -31.86 18.25
CA ALA A 21 14.58 -30.89 17.37
C ALA A 21 15.70 -30.27 16.53
N ARG A 22 15.79 -30.66 15.25
CA ARG A 22 16.58 -29.91 14.28
C ARG A 22 15.95 -28.53 14.22
N ALA A 23 16.67 -27.52 14.71
CA ALA A 23 16.34 -26.13 14.45
C ALA A 23 16.21 -26.00 12.92
N ALA A 24 15.00 -25.71 12.44
CA ALA A 24 14.79 -25.40 11.03
C ALA A 24 15.67 -24.19 10.71
N TYR A 25 16.51 -24.30 9.69
CA TYR A 25 17.24 -23.15 9.17
C TYR A 25 16.21 -22.16 8.63
N ILE A 26 16.06 -21.02 9.29
CA ILE A 26 15.28 -19.90 8.80
C ILE A 26 16.20 -19.12 7.86
N PRO A 27 15.95 -19.09 6.54
CA PRO A 27 16.70 -18.25 5.63
C PRO A 27 16.63 -16.80 6.11
N GLN A 28 17.74 -16.09 6.05
CA GLN A 28 17.71 -14.66 6.36
C GLN A 28 16.86 -13.92 5.32
N PRO A 29 16.09 -12.89 5.71
CA PRO A 29 15.36 -12.06 4.75
C PRO A 29 16.35 -11.44 3.76
N HIS A 30 16.11 -11.63 2.47
CA HIS A 30 16.93 -11.07 1.40
C HIS A 30 16.08 -10.21 0.48
N PHE A 31 16.54 -9.01 0.21
CA PHE A 31 15.90 -8.07 -0.71
C PHE A 31 16.98 -7.34 -1.50
N ASP A 32 16.76 -7.13 -2.80
CA ASP A 32 17.58 -6.24 -3.62
C ASP A 32 16.70 -5.49 -4.61
N TRP A 33 16.65 -4.17 -4.47
CA TRP A 33 15.89 -3.31 -5.39
C TRP A 33 16.39 -3.44 -6.83
N ASN A 34 17.70 -3.57 -7.05
CA ASN A 34 18.25 -3.66 -8.40
C ASN A 34 17.91 -4.99 -9.10
N ASP A 35 17.64 -6.04 -8.32
CA ASP A 35 17.21 -7.34 -8.83
C ASP A 35 15.69 -7.49 -8.88
N THR A 36 14.93 -6.60 -8.23
CA THR A 36 13.46 -6.60 -8.23
C THR A 36 12.90 -6.56 -9.65
N LYS A 37 11.89 -7.40 -9.93
CA LYS A 37 11.24 -7.54 -11.25
C LYS A 37 9.73 -7.35 -11.23
N TYR A 38 9.12 -7.54 -10.07
CA TYR A 38 7.67 -7.47 -9.93
C TYR A 38 7.36 -6.56 -8.77
N LEU A 39 6.50 -5.59 -9.00
CA LEU A 39 5.92 -4.78 -7.94
C LEU A 39 4.41 -5.01 -7.98
N ILE A 40 3.89 -5.57 -6.89
CA ILE A 40 2.46 -5.80 -6.69
C ILE A 40 2.01 -4.78 -5.66
N ALA A 41 1.12 -3.87 -6.05
CA ALA A 41 0.72 -2.75 -5.20
C ALA A 41 -0.73 -2.88 -4.76
N PHE A 42 -1.01 -2.45 -3.54
CA PHE A 42 -2.34 -2.36 -2.95
C PHE A 42 -2.46 -1.04 -2.19
N GLY A 43 -3.67 -0.48 -2.13
CA GLY A 43 -3.85 0.82 -1.52
C GLY A 43 -5.09 1.56 -2.00
N ASP A 44 -5.01 2.87 -1.90
CA ASP A 44 -6.07 3.79 -2.31
C ASP A 44 -5.65 4.69 -3.48
N SER A 45 -6.24 5.89 -3.56
CA SER A 45 -5.98 6.85 -4.63
C SER A 45 -4.53 7.32 -4.67
N TYR A 46 -3.77 7.21 -3.57
CA TYR A 46 -2.35 7.57 -3.52
C TYR A 46 -1.45 6.56 -4.23
N THR A 47 -1.98 5.42 -4.68
CA THR A 47 -1.23 4.39 -5.41
C THR A 47 -1.90 3.98 -6.72
N PHE A 48 -3.22 4.14 -6.83
CA PHE A 48 -4.02 3.74 -7.99
C PHE A 48 -3.48 4.23 -9.34
N VAL A 49 -3.36 3.30 -10.29
CA VAL A 49 -3.19 3.56 -11.73
C VAL A 49 -4.36 3.00 -12.55
N GLN A 50 -4.81 3.75 -13.56
CA GLN A 50 -5.85 3.33 -14.48
C GLN A 50 -5.40 2.15 -15.34
N GLY A 51 -6.28 1.16 -15.53
CA GLY A 51 -6.08 0.10 -16.51
C GLY A 51 -7.20 0.02 -17.55
N THR A 52 -6.90 -0.51 -18.73
CA THR A 52 -7.90 -0.71 -19.81
C THR A 52 -9.09 -1.60 -19.42
N ALA A 53 -8.93 -2.45 -18.40
CA ALA A 53 -9.96 -3.33 -17.84
C ALA A 53 -10.40 -2.90 -16.43
N GLY A 54 -10.03 -1.69 -16.02
CA GLY A 54 -10.35 -1.11 -14.73
C GLY A 54 -11.68 -0.36 -14.71
N TYR A 55 -12.14 -0.03 -13.52
CA TYR A 55 -13.23 0.93 -13.35
C TYR A 55 -12.68 2.34 -13.64
N PRO A 56 -13.28 3.11 -14.57
CA PRO A 56 -12.72 4.37 -15.03
C PRO A 56 -12.49 5.38 -13.90
N ASN A 57 -11.25 5.86 -13.76
CA ASN A 57 -10.70 6.75 -12.74
C ASN A 57 -10.56 6.14 -11.32
N PHE A 58 -10.67 4.81 -11.17
CA PHE A 58 -10.61 4.19 -9.84
C PHE A 58 -9.81 2.90 -9.70
N SER A 59 -9.64 2.08 -10.74
CA SER A 59 -8.84 0.86 -10.62
C SER A 59 -8.08 0.47 -11.88
N PHE A 60 -7.03 -0.32 -11.69
CA PHE A 60 -6.34 -0.98 -12.78
C PHE A 60 -7.21 -2.09 -13.40
N ILE A 61 -7.93 -2.86 -12.56
CA ILE A 61 -8.73 -3.99 -13.00
C ILE A 61 -10.00 -4.17 -12.15
N GLY A 62 -11.14 -4.30 -12.83
CA GLY A 62 -12.42 -4.66 -12.20
C GLY A 62 -12.95 -3.65 -11.18
N SER A 63 -14.03 -4.05 -10.49
CA SER A 63 -14.66 -3.27 -9.43
C SER A 63 -15.43 -4.19 -8.46
N TYR A 64 -16.00 -3.63 -7.40
CA TYR A 64 -16.86 -4.39 -6.48
C TYR A 64 -18.31 -4.53 -6.95
N LEU A 65 -18.64 -4.09 -8.17
CA LEU A 65 -19.96 -4.31 -8.76
C LEU A 65 -20.18 -5.80 -9.07
N PRO A 66 -21.44 -6.27 -9.05
CA PRO A 66 -21.75 -7.66 -9.38
C PRO A 66 -21.17 -8.06 -10.75
N GLY A 67 -20.38 -9.14 -10.75
CA GLY A 67 -19.74 -9.67 -11.96
C GLY A 67 -18.47 -8.94 -12.43
N GLN A 68 -17.99 -7.93 -11.70
CA GLN A 68 -16.77 -7.17 -12.05
C GLN A 68 -15.58 -7.42 -11.09
N PHE A 69 -15.79 -8.16 -10.00
CA PHE A 69 -14.74 -8.44 -9.02
C PHE A 69 -13.74 -9.48 -9.53
N GLY A 70 -14.22 -10.57 -10.13
CA GLY A 70 -13.35 -11.57 -10.75
C GLY A 70 -13.06 -11.25 -12.22
N PHE A 71 -11.93 -11.74 -12.74
CA PHE A 71 -11.55 -11.57 -14.14
C PHE A 71 -10.86 -12.83 -14.68
N PRO A 72 -11.06 -13.19 -15.96
CA PRO A 72 -10.36 -14.31 -16.55
C PRO A 72 -8.87 -13.97 -16.81
N PRO A 73 -8.00 -14.99 -16.95
CA PRO A 73 -6.58 -14.78 -17.23
C PRO A 73 -6.30 -13.90 -18.46
N SER A 74 -7.13 -14.00 -19.51
CA SER A 74 -6.98 -13.20 -20.72
C SER A 74 -7.17 -11.71 -20.47
N THR A 75 -8.09 -11.33 -19.56
CA THR A 75 -8.30 -9.93 -19.18
C THR A 75 -7.07 -9.41 -18.46
N LEU A 76 -6.54 -10.12 -17.46
CA LEU A 76 -5.34 -9.70 -16.74
C LEU A 76 -4.12 -9.54 -17.67
N LEU A 77 -3.88 -10.53 -18.54
CA LEU A 77 -2.70 -10.56 -19.41
C LEU A 77 -2.75 -9.56 -20.56
N SER A 78 -3.93 -9.05 -20.91
CA SER A 78 -4.09 -8.00 -21.93
C SER A 78 -4.35 -6.62 -21.35
N ASN A 79 -4.52 -6.52 -20.02
CA ASN A 79 -4.77 -5.25 -19.35
C ASN A 79 -3.51 -4.37 -19.38
N LYS A 80 -3.66 -3.16 -19.88
CA LYS A 80 -2.58 -2.17 -19.94
C LYS A 80 -2.84 -1.03 -18.96
N ILE A 81 -1.78 -0.50 -18.39
CA ILE A 81 -1.78 0.75 -17.65
C ILE A 81 -2.07 1.87 -18.63
N VAL A 82 -3.01 2.76 -18.31
CA VAL A 82 -3.41 3.90 -19.12
C VAL A 82 -2.89 5.17 -18.46
N GLN A 83 -1.99 5.86 -19.14
CA GLN A 83 -1.47 7.13 -18.69
C GLN A 83 -2.08 8.27 -19.52
N ASN A 84 -2.84 9.11 -18.84
CA ASN A 84 -3.44 10.33 -19.36
C ASN A 84 -3.80 11.24 -18.17
N PHE A 85 -4.46 12.37 -18.44
CA PHE A 85 -4.85 13.33 -17.42
C PHE A 85 -5.66 12.75 -16.24
N THR A 86 -6.48 11.72 -16.48
CA THR A 86 -7.32 11.08 -15.46
C THR A 86 -6.83 9.67 -15.09
N GLY A 87 -5.62 9.31 -15.51
CA GLY A 87 -5.03 7.99 -15.29
C GLY A 87 -4.71 7.71 -13.81
N THR A 88 -4.66 8.76 -12.99
CA THR A 88 -4.38 8.73 -11.55
C THR A 88 -5.19 9.81 -10.83
N ALA A 89 -5.03 9.93 -9.51
CA ALA A 89 -5.65 10.99 -8.71
C ALA A 89 -4.81 12.29 -8.63
N GLU A 90 -3.64 12.35 -9.29
CA GLU A 90 -2.64 13.42 -9.12
C GLU A 90 -2.43 14.31 -10.34
N GLY A 91 -3.22 14.11 -11.41
CA GLY A 91 -3.10 14.85 -12.67
C GLY A 91 -1.86 14.51 -13.49
N GLY A 92 -1.29 13.31 -13.27
CA GLY A 92 -0.08 12.79 -13.91
C GLY A 92 0.40 11.53 -13.22
N PRO A 93 1.57 10.96 -13.57
CA PRO A 93 1.98 9.69 -13.02
C PRO A 93 2.06 9.64 -11.49
N ASN A 94 1.75 8.48 -10.93
CA ASN A 94 1.80 8.19 -9.51
C ASN A 94 3.24 7.79 -9.06
N TRP A 95 3.52 7.74 -7.75
CA TRP A 95 4.85 7.41 -7.22
C TRP A 95 5.29 6.02 -7.67
N ILE A 96 4.31 5.11 -7.81
CA ILE A 96 4.54 3.74 -8.20
C ILE A 96 4.99 3.61 -9.66
N GLU A 97 4.47 4.47 -10.54
CA GLU A 97 4.88 4.57 -11.94
C GLU A 97 6.28 5.19 -12.05
N TYR A 98 6.58 6.25 -11.28
CA TYR A 98 7.93 6.83 -11.22
C TYR A 98 8.97 5.87 -10.64
N LEU A 99 8.58 5.08 -9.63
CA LEU A 99 9.47 4.13 -8.99
C LEU A 99 9.85 3.00 -9.96
N THR A 100 8.88 2.44 -10.68
CA THR A 100 9.07 1.30 -11.59
C THR A 100 9.50 1.70 -13.00
N GLY A 101 9.18 2.91 -13.44
CA GLY A 101 9.28 3.36 -14.82
C GLY A 101 8.19 2.78 -15.74
N CYS A 102 7.16 2.13 -15.19
CA CYS A 102 6.09 1.50 -15.94
C CYS A 102 4.88 2.44 -16.02
N GLY A 103 4.39 2.74 -17.23
CA GLY A 103 3.22 3.63 -17.40
C GLY A 103 3.51 5.13 -17.32
N LEU A 104 4.77 5.57 -17.43
CA LEU A 104 5.11 7.00 -17.31
C LEU A 104 4.72 7.87 -18.51
N GLU A 105 4.72 7.30 -19.70
CA GLU A 105 4.45 8.04 -20.95
C GLU A 105 2.98 7.96 -21.31
N LEU A 106 2.44 9.05 -21.87
CA LEU A 106 1.04 9.10 -22.34
C LEU A 106 0.71 7.93 -23.27
N GLY A 107 -0.45 7.30 -23.03
CA GLY A 107 -0.94 6.17 -23.81
C GLY A 107 -1.11 4.92 -22.96
N GLU A 108 -0.91 3.75 -23.58
CA GLU A 108 -1.13 2.45 -22.93
C GLU A 108 0.19 1.68 -22.81
N THR A 109 0.50 1.19 -21.61
CA THR A 109 1.68 0.37 -21.33
C THR A 109 1.28 -1.00 -20.81
N LEU A 110 1.75 -2.08 -21.45
CA LEU A 110 1.54 -3.42 -20.93
C LEU A 110 2.51 -3.68 -19.78
N PRO A 111 2.07 -4.09 -18.57
CA PRO A 111 2.96 -4.34 -17.43
C PRO A 111 4.13 -5.28 -17.73
N GLN A 112 3.92 -6.24 -18.62
CA GLN A 112 4.90 -7.27 -18.98
C GLN A 112 6.08 -6.73 -19.79
N ASP A 113 5.89 -5.59 -20.47
CA ASP A 113 6.93 -4.93 -21.26
C ASP A 113 7.84 -4.05 -20.39
N CYS A 114 7.47 -3.82 -19.13
CA CYS A 114 8.23 -3.00 -18.20
C CYS A 114 9.41 -3.76 -17.59
N ARG A 115 10.51 -3.05 -17.32
CA ARG A 115 11.69 -3.60 -16.65
C ARG A 115 11.38 -4.14 -15.25
N VAL A 116 10.56 -3.39 -14.52
CA VAL A 116 9.88 -3.82 -13.28
C VAL A 116 8.40 -3.82 -13.63
N GLN A 117 7.78 -4.99 -13.64
CA GLN A 117 6.37 -5.12 -13.97
C GLN A 117 5.54 -4.56 -12.82
N LEU A 118 4.65 -3.62 -13.14
CA LEU A 118 3.74 -3.03 -12.19
C LEU A 118 2.36 -3.70 -12.28
N TRP A 119 1.99 -4.40 -11.22
CA TRP A 119 0.68 -5.02 -11.05
C TRP A 119 -0.03 -4.34 -9.89
N ASP A 120 -0.71 -3.23 -10.19
CA ASP A 120 -1.37 -2.41 -9.19
C ASP A 120 -2.83 -2.84 -9.00
N PHE A 121 -3.21 -3.16 -7.77
CA PHE A 121 -4.55 -3.52 -7.33
C PHE A 121 -5.14 -2.49 -6.37
N ALA A 122 -4.47 -1.35 -6.18
CA ALA A 122 -5.02 -0.22 -5.46
C ALA A 122 -6.33 0.26 -6.10
N PHE A 123 -7.24 0.73 -5.26
CA PHE A 123 -8.54 1.21 -5.68
C PHE A 123 -8.80 2.59 -5.08
N ALA A 124 -9.00 3.62 -5.91
CA ALA A 124 -9.22 4.97 -5.42
C ALA A 124 -10.44 5.05 -4.47
N GLY A 125 -10.24 5.65 -3.30
CA GLY A 125 -11.26 5.71 -2.23
C GLY A 125 -11.36 4.44 -1.37
N ALA A 126 -10.44 3.49 -1.48
CA ALA A 126 -10.43 2.31 -0.61
C ALA A 126 -10.07 2.66 0.84
N SER A 127 -10.85 2.09 1.75
CA SER A 127 -10.48 1.94 3.17
C SER A 127 -9.99 0.51 3.42
N VAL A 128 -9.53 0.19 4.63
CA VAL A 128 -8.99 -1.14 4.93
C VAL A 128 -10.03 -2.25 4.74
N SER A 129 -11.19 -2.13 5.40
CA SER A 129 -12.21 -3.20 5.43
C SER A 129 -13.62 -2.69 5.70
N LEU A 130 -14.61 -3.39 5.15
CA LEU A 130 -16.05 -3.14 5.38
C LEU A 130 -16.50 -3.47 6.81
N GLU A 131 -15.66 -4.17 7.57
CA GLU A 131 -15.92 -4.46 8.98
C GLU A 131 -15.96 -3.18 9.83
N TYR A 132 -15.20 -2.16 9.43
CA TYR A 132 -15.01 -0.94 10.22
C TYR A 132 -15.68 0.29 9.59
N LEU A 133 -15.64 0.41 8.26
CA LEU A 133 -16.13 1.59 7.55
C LEU A 133 -16.95 1.21 6.32
N SER A 134 -18.00 1.99 6.06
CA SER A 134 -18.76 1.89 4.81
C SER A 134 -17.95 2.43 3.64
N ARG A 135 -18.22 1.91 2.44
CA ARG A 135 -17.58 2.38 1.21
C ARG A 135 -18.05 3.78 0.82
N HIS A 136 -17.14 4.55 0.21
CA HIS A 136 -17.48 5.80 -0.48
C HIS A 136 -18.41 5.56 -1.66
N HIS A 137 -18.16 4.47 -2.41
CA HIS A 137 -18.97 4.05 -3.55
C HIS A 137 -19.28 2.56 -3.52
N ASP A 138 -20.38 2.17 -4.15
CA ASP A 138 -20.82 0.77 -4.23
C ASP A 138 -19.96 -0.09 -5.16
N PHE A 139 -19.01 0.51 -5.86
CA PHE A 139 -18.01 -0.14 -6.71
C PHE A 139 -16.62 -0.20 -6.08
N THR A 140 -16.38 0.46 -4.94
CA THR A 140 -15.07 0.49 -4.27
C THR A 140 -14.67 -0.88 -3.72
N ILE A 141 -13.44 -1.30 -3.99
CA ILE A 141 -12.82 -2.51 -3.44
C ILE A 141 -11.92 -2.12 -2.23
N PRO A 142 -12.30 -2.48 -0.98
CA PRO A 142 -11.44 -2.28 0.20
C PRO A 142 -10.16 -3.12 0.15
N LEU A 143 -9.12 -2.73 0.90
CA LEU A 143 -7.81 -3.39 0.85
C LEU A 143 -7.89 -4.92 1.05
N VAL A 144 -8.64 -5.39 2.05
CA VAL A 144 -8.81 -6.82 2.31
C VAL A 144 -9.36 -7.55 1.09
N ASN A 145 -10.26 -6.91 0.34
CA ASN A 145 -10.80 -7.48 -0.89
C ASN A 145 -9.86 -7.30 -2.09
N GLN A 146 -8.99 -6.28 -2.12
CA GLN A 146 -7.97 -6.13 -3.18
C GLN A 146 -6.98 -7.30 -3.13
N THR A 147 -6.44 -7.63 -1.96
CA THR A 147 -5.53 -8.76 -1.80
C THR A 147 -6.23 -10.09 -2.03
N GLN A 148 -7.48 -10.24 -1.58
CA GLN A 148 -8.32 -11.40 -1.92
C GLN A 148 -8.51 -11.54 -3.45
N GLN A 149 -8.81 -10.44 -4.15
CA GLN A 149 -8.98 -10.42 -5.60
C GLN A 149 -7.71 -10.89 -6.31
N TYR A 150 -6.56 -10.33 -5.89
CA TYR A 150 -5.26 -10.73 -6.39
C TYR A 150 -4.99 -12.22 -6.17
N LEU A 151 -5.08 -12.70 -4.93
CA LEU A 151 -4.80 -14.10 -4.58
C LEU A 151 -5.73 -15.10 -5.28
N THR A 152 -6.97 -14.70 -5.56
CA THR A 152 -7.95 -15.57 -6.21
C THR A 152 -7.78 -15.60 -7.73
N TRP A 153 -7.54 -14.46 -8.36
CA TRP A 153 -7.67 -14.30 -9.82
C TRP A 153 -6.37 -13.98 -10.55
N ALA A 154 -5.42 -13.32 -9.90
CA ALA A 154 -4.14 -12.93 -10.50
C ALA A 154 -2.99 -13.85 -10.11
N GLU A 155 -2.91 -14.24 -8.85
CA GLU A 155 -1.82 -15.08 -8.33
C GLU A 155 -1.68 -16.41 -9.11
N PRO A 156 -2.75 -17.14 -9.44
CA PRO A 156 -2.63 -18.36 -10.26
C PRO A 156 -2.19 -18.12 -11.72
N VAL A 157 -2.23 -16.86 -12.20
CA VAL A 157 -1.94 -16.50 -13.59
C VAL A 157 -0.51 -15.97 -13.75
N ILE A 158 -0.13 -15.03 -12.89
CA ILE A 158 1.17 -14.34 -12.91
C ILE A 158 2.04 -14.71 -11.69
N GLY A 159 1.44 -14.92 -10.52
CA GLY A 159 2.12 -15.19 -9.24
C GLY A 159 2.81 -16.56 -9.18
N GLU A 160 2.17 -17.61 -9.67
CA GLU A 160 2.76 -18.96 -9.71
C GLU A 160 3.97 -19.07 -10.67
N LYS A 161 4.06 -18.16 -11.64
CA LYS A 161 5.10 -18.18 -12.69
C LYS A 161 6.25 -17.22 -12.39
N LEU A 162 6.04 -16.23 -11.53
CA LEU A 162 7.05 -15.25 -11.18
C LEU A 162 8.00 -15.79 -10.11
N ASP A 163 9.24 -15.32 -10.14
CA ASP A 163 10.19 -15.54 -9.06
C ASP A 163 9.83 -14.61 -7.89
N LYS A 164 9.15 -15.15 -6.88
CA LYS A 164 8.66 -14.39 -5.72
C LYS A 164 9.78 -13.77 -4.89
N SER A 165 11.01 -14.28 -4.98
CA SER A 165 12.17 -13.66 -4.32
C SER A 165 12.51 -12.28 -4.90
N ARG A 166 12.05 -12.02 -6.13
CA ARG A 166 12.25 -10.77 -6.88
C ARG A 166 11.00 -9.91 -6.95
N ALA A 167 9.98 -10.26 -6.15
CA ALA A 167 8.76 -9.48 -6.00
C ALA A 167 8.84 -8.58 -4.75
N LEU A 168 8.35 -7.36 -4.90
CA LEU A 168 8.04 -6.44 -3.82
C LEU A 168 6.52 -6.25 -3.75
N VAL A 169 5.93 -6.50 -2.58
CA VAL A 169 4.53 -6.21 -2.32
C VAL A 169 4.43 -4.89 -1.57
N ALA A 170 3.73 -3.90 -2.13
CA ALA A 170 3.61 -2.57 -1.56
C ALA A 170 2.20 -2.29 -1.04
N PHE A 171 2.10 -1.66 0.13
CA PHE A 171 0.86 -1.23 0.75
C PHE A 171 0.94 0.25 1.10
N TRP A 172 0.01 1.05 0.58
CA TRP A 172 -0.25 2.41 1.08
C TRP A 172 -1.75 2.64 1.21
N ILE A 173 -2.22 2.58 2.46
CA ILE A 173 -3.64 2.59 2.80
C ILE A 173 -3.84 3.40 4.09
N GLY A 174 -5.09 3.80 4.37
CA GLY A 174 -5.48 4.43 5.62
C GLY A 174 -5.87 5.90 5.48
N ILE A 175 -5.61 6.52 4.33
CA ILE A 175 -5.95 7.92 4.07
C ILE A 175 -7.47 8.09 4.16
N ASN A 176 -8.24 7.19 3.54
CA ASN A 176 -9.70 7.23 3.64
C ASN A 176 -10.19 6.87 5.04
N ASP A 177 -9.58 5.87 5.68
CA ASP A 177 -9.97 5.44 7.03
C ASP A 177 -9.85 6.56 8.06
N ILE A 178 -8.72 7.28 8.06
CA ILE A 178 -8.50 8.37 9.00
C ILE A 178 -9.40 9.57 8.67
N ASN A 179 -9.62 9.89 7.39
CA ASN A 179 -10.51 10.98 6.96
C ASN A 179 -11.96 10.72 7.39
N ASP A 180 -12.48 9.52 7.12
CA ASP A 180 -13.87 9.14 7.42
C ASP A 180 -14.14 9.01 8.91
N SER A 181 -13.17 8.48 9.66
CA SER A 181 -13.30 8.29 11.11
C SER A 181 -12.99 9.55 11.91
N SER A 182 -12.33 10.57 11.33
CA SER A 182 -11.73 11.68 12.09
C SER A 182 -12.67 12.45 13.01
N LYS A 183 -13.98 12.37 12.74
CA LYS A 183 -15.05 13.06 13.48
C LYS A 183 -15.85 12.13 14.40
N PHE A 184 -15.50 10.86 14.50
CA PHE A 184 -16.18 9.91 15.38
C PHE A 184 -16.06 10.35 16.84
N THR A 185 -17.18 10.28 17.56
CA THR A 185 -17.26 10.68 18.98
C THR A 185 -17.37 9.50 19.94
N ASN A 186 -17.48 8.28 19.39
CA ASN A 186 -17.79 7.05 20.12
C ASN A 186 -16.65 6.02 20.09
N VAL A 187 -15.44 6.43 19.70
CA VAL A 187 -14.27 5.54 19.59
C VAL A 187 -13.05 6.10 20.32
N SER A 188 -12.16 5.21 20.73
CA SER A 188 -10.78 5.56 21.09
C SER A 188 -9.93 5.44 19.83
N PHE A 189 -9.51 6.56 19.23
CA PHE A 189 -8.74 6.56 17.99
C PHE A 189 -7.47 5.70 18.01
N PRO A 190 -6.63 5.69 19.07
CA PRO A 190 -5.48 4.78 19.12
C PRO A 190 -5.88 3.30 19.01
N VAL A 191 -6.99 2.90 19.64
CA VAL A 191 -7.47 1.51 19.60
C VAL A 191 -8.08 1.19 18.25
N PHE A 192 -8.93 2.09 17.73
CA PHE A 192 -9.58 1.91 16.44
C PHE A 192 -8.57 1.83 15.29
N TYR A 193 -7.52 2.65 15.29
CA TYR A 193 -6.46 2.57 14.29
C TYR A 193 -5.56 1.34 14.48
N ASP A 194 -5.38 0.87 15.72
CA ASP A 194 -4.71 -0.40 15.98
C ASP A 194 -5.49 -1.58 15.36
N GLU A 195 -6.82 -1.61 15.50
CA GLU A 195 -7.68 -2.63 14.89
C GLU A 195 -7.64 -2.60 13.35
N LEU A 196 -7.63 -1.42 12.73
CA LEU A 196 -7.51 -1.29 11.27
C LEU A 196 -6.14 -1.79 10.75
N ILE A 197 -5.06 -1.48 11.46
CA ILE A 197 -3.73 -2.00 11.10
C ILE A 197 -3.67 -3.51 11.34
N ASP A 198 -4.23 -4.02 12.44
CA ASP A 198 -4.30 -5.46 12.68
C ASP A 198 -5.04 -6.18 11.55
N ALA A 199 -6.18 -5.65 11.10
CA ALA A 199 -6.90 -6.20 9.94
C ALA A 199 -6.06 -6.15 8.65
N THR A 200 -5.28 -5.09 8.44
CA THR A 200 -4.32 -5.02 7.32
C THR A 200 -3.32 -6.17 7.38
N PHE A 201 -2.69 -6.41 8.54
CA PHE A 201 -1.70 -7.49 8.66
C PHE A 201 -2.31 -8.88 8.61
N THR A 202 -3.40 -9.12 9.34
CA THR A 202 -4.00 -10.45 9.50
C THR A 202 -4.79 -10.88 8.26
N GLN A 203 -5.49 -9.96 7.59
CA GLN A 203 -6.39 -10.29 6.48
C GLN A 203 -5.79 -9.99 5.10
N SER A 204 -4.68 -9.24 5.01
CA SER A 204 -4.03 -8.92 3.73
C SER A 204 -2.57 -9.36 3.66
N VAL A 205 -1.72 -8.89 4.60
CA VAL A 205 -0.27 -9.17 4.55
C VAL A 205 0.03 -10.65 4.79
N HIS A 206 -0.58 -11.25 5.82
CA HIS A 206 -0.37 -12.65 6.16
C HIS A 206 -0.78 -13.61 5.03
N PRO A 207 -1.96 -13.48 4.38
CA PRO A 207 -2.30 -14.29 3.19
C PRO A 207 -1.32 -14.16 2.02
N MET A 208 -0.81 -12.94 1.77
CA MET A 208 0.24 -12.74 0.75
C MET A 208 1.53 -13.47 1.13
N TYR A 209 1.92 -13.40 2.40
CA TYR A 209 3.09 -14.10 2.92
C TYR A 209 2.95 -15.64 2.84
N GLU A 210 1.81 -16.19 3.23
CA GLU A 210 1.50 -17.63 3.10
C GLU A 210 1.51 -18.08 1.64
N SER A 211 1.19 -17.17 0.71
CA SER A 211 1.31 -17.39 -0.73
C SER A 211 2.75 -17.29 -1.23
N GLY A 212 3.73 -17.08 -0.35
CA GLY A 212 5.17 -17.13 -0.66
C GLY A 212 5.82 -15.79 -0.98
N TYR A 213 5.11 -14.66 -0.86
CA TYR A 213 5.72 -13.34 -0.95
C TYR A 213 6.51 -13.03 0.32
N LYS A 214 7.74 -12.51 0.18
CA LYS A 214 8.64 -12.30 1.32
C LYS A 214 9.12 -10.86 1.50
N ASN A 215 8.95 -9.99 0.50
CA ASN A 215 9.37 -8.60 0.60
C ASN A 215 8.16 -7.68 0.61
N PHE A 216 8.02 -6.91 1.69
CA PHE A 216 6.88 -6.03 1.92
C PHE A 216 7.35 -4.60 2.17
N LEU A 217 6.77 -3.65 1.44
CA LEU A 217 6.90 -2.22 1.66
C LEU A 217 5.57 -1.66 2.18
N PHE A 218 5.62 -0.97 3.31
CA PHE A 218 4.52 -0.20 3.85
C PHE A 218 4.87 1.28 3.78
N ILE A 219 3.92 2.11 3.41
CA ILE A 219 4.06 3.57 3.44
C ILE A 219 3.11 4.12 4.48
N ASN A 220 3.63 4.92 5.42
CA ASN A 220 2.81 5.56 6.46
C ASN A 220 2.02 6.77 5.89
N LEU A 221 1.18 7.39 6.71
CA LEU A 221 0.25 8.39 6.19
C LEU A 221 0.97 9.68 5.77
N PRO A 222 0.53 10.32 4.67
CA PRO A 222 0.98 11.67 4.33
C PRO A 222 0.57 12.67 5.43
N PRO A 223 1.14 13.89 5.45
CA PRO A 223 0.79 14.93 6.42
C PRO A 223 -0.60 15.53 6.14
N LEU A 224 -1.66 14.76 6.38
CA LEU A 224 -3.05 15.14 6.12
C LEU A 224 -3.51 16.35 6.95
N ASP A 225 -2.88 16.58 8.10
CA ASP A 225 -3.05 17.77 8.93
C ASP A 225 -2.57 19.06 8.25
N ARG A 226 -1.88 18.93 7.13
CA ARG A 226 -1.37 20.03 6.29
C ARG A 226 -2.04 20.18 4.93
N THR A 227 -3.15 19.47 4.71
CA THR A 227 -4.03 19.75 3.55
C THR A 227 -4.53 21.20 3.59
N ALA A 228 -4.90 21.74 2.42
CA ALA A 228 -5.40 23.11 2.29
C ALA A 228 -6.55 23.43 3.27
N ALA A 229 -7.47 22.48 3.45
CA ALA A 229 -8.58 22.63 4.40
C ALA A 229 -8.10 22.65 5.87
N ASN A 230 -7.12 21.80 6.23
CA ASN A 230 -6.66 21.68 7.61
C ASN A 230 -5.75 22.84 8.04
N VAL A 231 -4.92 23.40 7.14
CA VAL A 231 -4.14 24.60 7.47
C VAL A 231 -5.01 25.85 7.65
N ALA A 232 -6.20 25.87 7.06
CA ALA A 232 -7.18 26.95 7.21
C ALA A 232 -8.13 26.75 8.41
N SER A 233 -8.11 25.59 9.06
CA SER A 233 -9.03 25.23 10.14
C SER A 233 -8.42 25.49 11.53
N GLU A 234 -9.21 26.03 12.45
CA GLU A 234 -8.82 26.11 13.88
C GLU A 234 -8.83 24.75 14.58
N THR A 235 -9.55 23.77 14.00
CA THR A 235 -9.69 22.40 14.50
C THR A 235 -9.43 21.42 13.36
N PRO A 236 -8.17 21.25 12.91
CA PRO A 236 -7.84 20.39 11.78
C PRO A 236 -8.20 18.94 12.09
N LEU A 237 -8.81 18.25 11.12
CA LEU A 237 -9.16 16.83 11.20
C LEU A 237 -8.95 16.18 9.82
N PRO A 238 -8.23 15.04 9.74
CA PRO A 238 -7.42 14.47 10.82
C PRO A 238 -6.29 15.43 11.25
N ASN A 239 -5.95 15.41 12.53
CA ASN A 239 -4.81 16.20 13.06
C ASN A 239 -3.54 15.35 13.17
N LYS A 240 -2.41 16.02 13.41
CA LYS A 240 -1.10 15.41 13.60
C LYS A 240 -1.06 14.26 14.61
N LYS A 241 -1.87 14.33 15.68
CA LYS A 241 -1.90 13.29 16.71
C LYS A 241 -2.56 12.01 16.19
N MET A 242 -3.63 12.15 15.40
CA MET A 242 -4.33 11.03 14.79
C MET A 242 -3.46 10.32 13.77
N ILE A 243 -2.72 11.09 12.97
CA ILE A 243 -1.72 10.56 12.04
C ILE A 243 -0.63 9.80 12.80
N GLY A 244 -0.10 10.38 13.88
CA GLY A 244 0.90 9.71 14.72
C GLY A 244 0.41 8.38 15.32
N TRP A 245 -0.86 8.28 15.73
CA TRP A 245 -1.42 7.02 16.23
C TRP A 245 -1.48 5.92 15.18
N TRP A 246 -1.81 6.28 13.93
CA TRP A 246 -1.77 5.35 12.81
C TRP A 246 -0.33 4.88 12.53
N ASP A 247 0.59 5.83 12.40
CA ASP A 247 1.99 5.56 12.09
C ASP A 247 2.66 4.69 13.17
N ASP A 248 2.43 5.00 14.44
CA ASP A 248 2.92 4.20 15.58
C ASP A 248 2.36 2.75 15.53
N SER A 249 1.11 2.60 15.12
CA SER A 249 0.49 1.28 14.97
C SER A 249 1.07 0.47 13.83
N LEU A 250 1.27 1.10 12.68
CA LEU A 250 1.89 0.49 11.50
C LEU A 250 3.31 -0.01 11.82
N VAL A 251 4.12 0.79 12.52
CA VAL A 251 5.49 0.40 12.91
C VAL A 251 5.46 -0.83 13.83
N ARG A 252 4.65 -0.80 14.90
CA ARG A 252 4.58 -1.94 15.84
C ARG A 252 4.14 -3.23 15.17
N HIS A 253 3.10 -3.18 14.34
CA HIS A 253 2.61 -4.37 13.64
C HIS A 253 3.62 -4.88 12.61
N SER A 254 4.34 -3.98 11.93
CA SER A 254 5.44 -4.32 11.04
C SER A 254 6.56 -5.06 11.79
N ASP A 255 6.98 -4.53 12.94
CA ASP A 255 8.01 -5.15 13.79
C ASP A 255 7.57 -6.52 14.32
N MET A 256 6.31 -6.62 14.78
CA MET A 256 5.73 -7.89 15.24
C MET A 256 5.70 -8.93 14.12
N PHE A 257 5.29 -8.53 12.92
CA PHE A 257 5.23 -9.43 11.77
C PHE A 257 6.63 -9.90 11.35
N ALA A 258 7.63 -9.01 11.35
CA ALA A 258 9.03 -9.36 11.07
C ALA A 258 9.61 -10.34 12.10
N ILE A 259 9.28 -10.17 13.39
CA ILE A 259 9.70 -11.09 14.47
C ILE A 259 9.06 -12.48 14.29
N GLN A 260 7.78 -12.52 13.92
CA GLN A 260 7.03 -13.77 13.75
C GLN A 260 7.40 -14.50 12.46
N ASN A 261 7.82 -13.77 11.43
CA ASN A 261 8.13 -14.29 10.10
C ASN A 261 9.57 -13.93 9.72
N GLY A 262 10.52 -14.59 10.39
CA GLY A 262 11.95 -14.25 10.31
C GLY A 262 12.61 -14.43 8.94
N ASP A 263 11.91 -14.95 7.94
CA ASP A 263 12.34 -15.03 6.53
C ASP A 263 11.71 -13.92 5.65
N ALA A 264 10.82 -13.09 6.20
CA ALA A 264 10.22 -11.96 5.52
C ALA A 264 11.00 -10.66 5.77
N LYS A 265 11.17 -9.88 4.69
CA LYS A 265 11.69 -8.52 4.74
C LYS A 265 10.52 -7.54 4.84
N ILE A 266 10.43 -6.88 5.98
CA ILE A 266 9.43 -5.85 6.25
C ILE A 266 10.10 -4.48 6.25
N MET A 267 9.58 -3.55 5.45
CA MET A 267 10.12 -2.20 5.29
C MET A 267 9.00 -1.18 5.47
N VAL A 268 9.20 -0.19 6.33
CA VAL A 268 8.26 0.92 6.52
C VAL A 268 8.94 2.21 6.04
N TYR A 269 8.41 2.79 4.98
CA TYR A 269 8.84 4.09 4.48
C TYR A 269 8.04 5.21 5.15
N ASP A 270 8.75 6.19 5.69
CA ASP A 270 8.18 7.32 6.42
C ASP A 270 7.88 8.50 5.47
N ALA A 271 6.81 8.34 4.69
CA ALA A 271 6.28 9.39 3.84
C ALA A 271 5.89 10.63 4.66
N ASN A 272 5.36 10.48 5.88
CA ASN A 272 5.00 11.62 6.72
C ASN A 272 6.19 12.56 6.93
N ARG A 273 7.32 11.99 7.35
CA ARG A 273 8.55 12.76 7.60
C ARG A 273 9.10 13.37 6.32
N PHE A 274 9.19 12.59 5.24
CA PHE A 274 9.72 13.08 3.97
C PHE A 274 8.88 14.25 3.44
N LEU A 275 7.56 14.09 3.39
CA LEU A 275 6.63 15.08 2.86
C LEU A 275 6.57 16.34 3.74
N ASN A 276 6.66 16.21 5.07
CA ASN A 276 6.84 17.38 5.94
C ASN A 276 8.14 18.13 5.62
N SER A 277 9.25 17.43 5.34
CA SER A 277 10.50 18.08 4.96
C SER A 277 10.38 18.86 3.64
N VAL A 278 9.63 18.33 2.67
CA VAL A 278 9.30 19.03 1.41
C VAL A 278 8.48 20.28 1.70
N LEU A 279 7.41 20.14 2.48
CA LEU A 279 6.53 21.25 2.84
C LEU A 279 7.22 22.34 3.67
N ASP A 280 8.26 22.00 4.44
CA ASP A 280 9.07 22.95 5.21
C ASP A 280 10.13 23.65 4.35
N ASN A 281 10.53 23.04 3.23
CA ASN A 281 11.56 23.57 2.32
C ASN A 281 11.11 23.56 0.84
N PRO A 282 9.92 24.08 0.50
CA PRO A 282 9.26 23.80 -0.79
C PRO A 282 10.07 24.26 -2.00
N ARG A 283 10.75 25.41 -1.89
CA ARG A 283 11.58 25.95 -2.98
C ARG A 283 12.76 25.05 -3.37
N HIS A 284 13.27 24.23 -2.44
CA HIS A 284 14.33 23.27 -2.78
C HIS A 284 13.84 22.22 -3.80
N TYR A 285 12.54 21.96 -3.77
CA TYR A 285 11.85 20.96 -4.56
C TYR A 285 11.04 21.56 -5.72
N GLY A 286 11.27 22.84 -6.08
CA GLY A 286 10.50 23.49 -7.14
C GLY A 286 9.05 23.82 -6.78
N ILE A 287 8.66 23.67 -5.52
CA ILE A 287 7.29 23.94 -5.05
C ILE A 287 7.15 25.40 -4.61
N VAL A 288 6.07 26.02 -5.05
CA VAL A 288 5.72 27.42 -4.75
C VAL A 288 4.54 27.47 -3.78
N ASP A 289 3.47 26.71 -4.02
CA ASP A 289 2.29 26.68 -3.15
C ASP A 289 2.19 25.37 -2.37
N THR A 290 2.07 25.49 -1.05
CA THR A 290 1.95 24.37 -0.10
C THR A 290 0.66 24.40 0.72
N THR A 291 -0.18 25.40 0.50
CA THR A 291 -1.34 25.72 1.34
C THR A 291 -2.66 25.75 0.56
N SER A 292 -2.60 25.78 -0.77
CA SER A 292 -3.75 25.75 -1.66
C SER A 292 -3.51 24.78 -2.83
N TYR A 293 -4.46 24.76 -3.77
CA TYR A 293 -4.41 24.01 -5.02
C TYR A 293 -5.16 24.79 -6.11
N CYS A 294 -4.92 24.48 -7.39
CA CYS A 294 -5.63 25.09 -8.51
C CYS A 294 -7.13 24.72 -8.49
N LEU A 295 -8.05 25.69 -8.51
CA LEU A 295 -9.49 25.38 -8.49
C LEU A 295 -9.98 24.69 -9.77
N ASP A 296 -9.33 24.96 -10.89
CA ASP A 296 -9.61 24.35 -12.19
C ASP A 296 -8.70 23.12 -12.46
N TYR A 297 -8.16 22.48 -11.41
CA TYR A 297 -7.24 21.34 -11.54
C TYR A 297 -7.79 20.20 -12.40
N ALA A 298 -9.11 20.08 -12.55
CA ALA A 298 -9.78 19.03 -13.30
C ALA A 298 -10.07 19.41 -14.76
N ASP A 299 -9.72 20.62 -15.19
CA ASP A 299 -9.78 21.01 -16.61
C ASP A 299 -8.51 20.55 -17.32
N PRO A 300 -8.56 19.69 -18.35
CA PRO A 300 -7.36 19.27 -19.07
C PRO A 300 -6.53 20.43 -19.64
N ASP A 301 -7.15 21.56 -20.01
CA ASP A 301 -6.42 22.74 -20.54
C ASP A 301 -5.49 23.36 -19.50
N VAL A 302 -5.75 23.13 -18.19
CA VAL A 302 -4.93 23.67 -17.10
C VAL A 302 -3.50 23.12 -17.11
N GLN A 303 -3.28 21.93 -17.68
CA GLN A 303 -1.94 21.35 -17.81
C GLN A 303 -1.10 22.14 -18.82
N GLU A 304 -1.72 22.60 -19.91
CA GLU A 304 -1.02 23.30 -21.00
C GLU A 304 -1.01 24.82 -20.76
N GLN A 305 -2.06 25.36 -20.14
CA GLN A 305 -2.31 26.79 -20.00
C GLN A 305 -2.73 27.18 -18.57
N PRO A 306 -1.97 26.84 -17.52
CA PRO A 306 -2.37 27.10 -16.13
C PRO A 306 -2.69 28.57 -15.84
N GLY A 307 -1.99 29.50 -16.51
CA GLY A 307 -2.21 30.94 -16.36
C GLY A 307 -3.57 31.44 -16.86
N SER A 308 -4.21 30.78 -17.84
CA SER A 308 -5.57 31.14 -18.30
C SER A 308 -6.63 30.84 -17.23
N HIS A 309 -6.35 29.87 -16.37
CA HIS A 309 -7.15 29.46 -15.21
C HIS A 309 -6.79 30.22 -13.92
N GLY A 310 -5.82 31.14 -13.98
CA GLY A 310 -5.32 31.82 -12.79
C GLY A 310 -4.53 30.91 -11.84
N CYS A 311 -4.03 29.78 -12.34
CA CYS A 311 -3.24 28.81 -11.60
C CYS A 311 -1.74 28.97 -11.89
N LEU A 312 -0.91 28.50 -10.95
CA LEU A 312 0.49 28.21 -11.22
C LEU A 312 0.58 26.96 -12.11
N PRO A 313 1.73 26.71 -12.75
CA PRO A 313 2.04 25.36 -13.24
C PRO A 313 1.71 24.30 -12.19
N LEU A 314 1.02 23.22 -12.57
CA LEU A 314 0.50 22.25 -11.61
C LEU A 314 1.61 21.53 -10.82
N ASP A 315 2.82 21.45 -11.38
CA ASP A 315 4.02 20.93 -10.73
C ASP A 315 4.61 21.87 -9.67
N GLU A 316 4.22 23.15 -9.66
CA GLU A 316 4.60 24.10 -8.61
C GLU A 316 3.68 24.04 -7.36
N TYR A 317 2.61 23.24 -7.40
CA TYR A 317 1.76 22.96 -6.23
C TYR A 317 2.20 21.69 -5.51
N PHE A 318 2.20 21.73 -4.18
CA PHE A 318 2.28 20.50 -3.38
C PHE A 318 0.98 19.69 -3.48
N TRP A 319 -0.16 20.36 -3.29
CA TRP A 319 -1.49 19.76 -3.34
C TRP A 319 -2.08 19.95 -4.74
N TYR A 320 -2.43 18.85 -5.40
CA TYR A 320 -3.10 18.86 -6.70
C TYR A 320 -4.57 19.25 -6.58
N ASN A 321 -5.23 18.70 -5.56
CA ASN A 321 -6.61 19.01 -5.21
C ASN A 321 -6.77 18.98 -3.68
N SER A 322 -8.01 18.96 -3.19
CA SER A 322 -8.30 18.99 -1.74
C SER A 322 -7.73 17.83 -0.93
N GLY A 323 -7.37 16.71 -1.57
CA GLY A 323 -6.96 15.49 -0.87
C GLY A 323 -5.76 14.75 -1.46
N HIS A 324 -5.19 15.19 -2.59
CA HIS A 324 -4.11 14.49 -3.29
C HIS A 324 -2.94 15.42 -3.56
N MET A 325 -1.73 14.85 -3.52
CA MET A 325 -0.50 15.56 -3.86
C MET A 325 -0.35 15.64 -5.39
N SER A 326 0.44 16.59 -5.88
CA SER A 326 0.74 16.66 -7.32
C SER A 326 1.63 15.51 -7.79
N SER A 327 1.53 15.18 -9.08
CA SER A 327 2.42 14.19 -9.70
C SER A 327 3.90 14.54 -9.49
N HIS A 328 4.26 15.83 -9.42
CA HIS A 328 5.63 16.25 -9.12
C HIS A 328 6.07 15.83 -7.70
N ILE A 329 5.21 15.94 -6.70
CA ILE A 329 5.50 15.43 -5.36
C ILE A 329 5.67 13.90 -5.37
N HIS A 330 4.81 13.18 -6.10
CA HIS A 330 4.93 11.73 -6.28
C HIS A 330 6.26 11.36 -6.96
N GLN A 331 6.73 12.14 -7.93
CA GLN A 331 8.03 11.96 -8.59
C GLN A 331 9.20 12.10 -7.61
N ILE A 332 9.24 13.18 -6.83
CA ILE A 332 10.32 13.43 -5.88
C ILE A 332 10.30 12.36 -4.77
N MET A 333 9.12 12.01 -4.28
CA MET A 333 8.97 10.95 -3.28
C MET A 333 9.42 9.58 -3.82
N ALA A 334 9.13 9.25 -5.07
CA ALA A 334 9.61 8.00 -5.68
C ALA A 334 11.14 7.91 -5.74
N LEU A 335 11.85 9.04 -5.89
CA LEU A 335 13.31 9.08 -5.82
C LEU A 335 13.83 8.77 -4.41
N ASP A 336 13.17 9.29 -3.37
CA ASP A 336 13.54 9.01 -1.98
C ASP A 336 13.19 7.57 -1.56
N ILE A 337 12.02 7.06 -1.99
CA ILE A 337 11.65 5.65 -1.83
C ILE A 337 12.68 4.75 -2.50
N ARG A 338 13.13 5.07 -3.72
CA ARG A 338 14.17 4.28 -4.40
C ARG A 338 15.46 4.22 -3.59
N LYS A 339 15.90 5.36 -3.04
CA LYS A 339 17.08 5.42 -2.17
C LYS A 339 16.88 4.56 -0.91
N PHE A 340 15.72 4.69 -0.26
CA PHE A 340 15.34 3.88 0.89
C PHE A 340 15.40 2.37 0.57
N LEU A 341 14.83 1.93 -0.56
CA LEU A 341 14.86 0.52 -0.98
C LEU A 341 16.30 0.04 -1.26
N GLN A 342 17.15 0.88 -1.86
CA GLN A 342 18.56 0.56 -2.08
C GLN A 342 19.34 0.43 -0.76
N GLU A 343 19.06 1.27 0.25
CA GLU A 343 19.66 1.16 1.59
C GLU A 343 19.21 -0.11 2.33
N HIS A 344 18.03 -0.63 1.99
CA HIS A 344 17.49 -1.88 2.55
C HIS A 344 17.87 -3.13 1.76
N SER A 345 18.57 -2.97 0.63
CA SER A 345 19.01 -4.08 -0.23
C SER A 345 20.19 -4.81 0.43
N LYS A 346 19.99 -6.06 0.88
CA LYS A 346 20.96 -6.88 1.61
C LYS A 346 20.74 -8.37 1.40
#